data_AF-A0AA35VFJ6-F1
#
_entry.id   AF-A0AA35VFJ6-F1
#
_cell.length_a   1.000
_cell.length_b   1.000
_cell.length_c   1.000
_cell.angle_alpha   90.00
_cell.angle_beta   90.00
_cell.angle_gamma   90.00
#
_symmetry.space_group_name_H-M   'P 1'
#
loop_
_entity.id
_entity.type
_entity.pdbx_description
1 polymer ?
#
loop_
_entity_poly.entity_id
_entity_poly.type
_entity_poly.pdbx_seq_one_letter_code
_entity_poly.pdbx_strand_id
1 'polypeptide(L)'
;MRLSGSSLGRWFLLTFPSFFSLGICRKNSPTKEELESASFKMWFVGHGFSDANLASQRNATPDTEIITRVTGPDVGYLATSIILVQCALITLERRGDLPKGGILTPGIVFGPTHLQDRLQENGVSFDLISKTQLYT
;
A
#
# COMPACT_ATOMS: atom_id res chain seq x y z
N MET A 1 2.98 14.91 24.99
CA MET A 1 4.44 14.68 25.07
C MET A 1 4.83 13.70 23.97
N ARG A 2 5.57 14.12 22.94
CA ARG A 2 6.01 13.22 21.85
C ARG A 2 7.21 12.41 22.33
N LEU A 3 7.09 11.09 22.44
CA LEU A 3 8.19 10.20 22.83
C LEU A 3 9.40 10.33 21.89
N SER A 4 9.20 10.64 20.61
CA SER A 4 10.28 10.89 19.65
C SER A 4 10.97 12.25 19.78
N GLY A 5 10.42 13.18 20.57
CA GLY A 5 10.88 14.56 20.66
C GLY A 5 12.04 14.81 21.62
N SER A 6 12.42 13.82 22.44
CA SER A 6 13.55 13.91 23.36
C SER A 6 14.58 12.79 23.09
N SER A 7 15.85 13.05 23.43
CA SER A 7 16.92 12.06 23.30
C SER A 7 16.63 10.77 24.06
N LEU A 8 16.12 10.89 25.29
CA LEU A 8 15.74 9.76 26.14
C LEU A 8 14.58 8.95 25.53
N GLY A 9 13.55 9.61 25.03
CA GLY A 9 12.41 8.92 24.44
C GLY A 9 12.76 8.24 23.11
N ARG A 10 13.59 8.88 22.26
CA ARG A 10 14.15 8.25 21.05
C ARG A 10 15.01 7.03 21.40
N TRP A 11 15.88 7.14 22.41
CA TRP A 11 16.68 6.01 22.88
C TRP A 11 15.78 4.85 23.33
N PHE A 12 14.69 5.14 24.05
CA PHE A 12 13.77 4.11 24.52
C PHE A 12 13.03 3.40 23.36
N LEU A 13 12.54 4.16 22.38
CA LEU A 13 11.90 3.62 21.18
C LEU A 13 12.84 2.71 20.36
N LEU A 14 14.12 3.11 20.21
CA LEU A 14 15.12 2.33 19.48
C LEU A 14 15.65 1.13 20.27
N THR A 15 15.62 1.18 21.60
CA THR A 15 16.07 0.09 22.46
C THR A 15 15.04 -1.03 22.54
N PHE A 16 13.74 -0.71 22.50
CA PHE A 16 12.65 -1.67 22.59
C PHE A 16 11.69 -1.59 21.39
N PRO A 17 12.16 -1.70 20.14
CA PRO A 17 11.33 -1.51 18.95
C PRO A 17 10.20 -2.54 18.89
N SER A 18 10.45 -3.78 19.32
CA SER A 18 9.43 -4.83 19.38
C SER A 18 8.28 -4.48 20.33
N PHE A 19 8.57 -3.85 21.47
CA PHE A 19 7.53 -3.45 22.41
C PHE A 19 6.63 -2.36 21.80
N PHE A 20 7.27 -1.34 21.21
CA PHE A 20 6.55 -0.19 20.63
C PHE A 20 5.88 -0.46 19.29
N SER A 21 6.26 -1.54 18.62
CA SER A 21 5.65 -2.00 17.37
C SER A 21 4.76 -3.23 17.57
N LEU A 22 4.48 -3.64 18.80
CA LEU A 22 3.70 -4.85 19.10
C LEU A 22 4.25 -6.11 18.40
N GLY A 23 5.58 -6.20 18.28
CA GLY A 23 6.30 -7.32 17.69
C GLY A 23 6.49 -7.25 16.18
N ILE A 24 5.93 -6.22 15.51
CA ILE A 24 6.03 -6.02 14.05
C ILE A 24 7.48 -5.71 13.64
N CYS A 25 8.16 -4.84 14.39
CA CYS A 25 9.55 -4.48 14.15
C CYS A 25 10.44 -5.08 15.23
N ARG A 26 11.37 -5.96 14.83
CA ARG A 26 12.34 -6.59 15.74
C ARG A 26 13.74 -6.03 15.47
N LYS A 27 14.62 -6.12 16.48
CA LYS A 27 16.04 -5.73 16.33
C LYS A 27 16.79 -6.64 15.36
N ASN A 28 16.44 -7.92 15.34
CA ASN A 28 17.04 -8.89 14.44
C ASN A 28 16.23 -8.95 13.15
N SER A 29 16.91 -9.12 12.02
CA SER A 29 16.27 -9.44 10.76
C SER A 29 15.59 -10.82 10.84
N PRO A 30 14.45 -11.00 10.15
CA PRO A 30 13.80 -12.30 10.06
C PRO A 30 14.71 -13.31 9.34
N THR A 31 14.53 -14.59 9.64
CA THR A 31 15.23 -15.65 8.89
C THR A 31 14.63 -15.83 7.50
N LYS A 32 15.33 -16.56 6.62
CA LYS A 32 14.82 -16.81 5.27
C LYS A 32 13.52 -17.64 5.31
N GLU A 33 13.47 -18.63 6.19
CA GLU A 33 12.33 -19.52 6.35
C GLU A 33 11.10 -18.77 6.90
N GLU A 34 11.32 -17.80 7.81
CA GLU A 34 10.27 -16.89 8.28
C GLU A 34 9.73 -16.02 7.14
N LEU A 35 10.60 -15.50 6.26
CA LEU A 35 10.19 -14.70 5.11
C LEU A 35 9.45 -15.51 4.04
N GLU A 36 9.89 -16.74 3.77
CA GLU A 36 9.29 -17.64 2.78
C GLU A 36 7.91 -18.15 3.20
N SER A 37 7.68 -18.33 4.50
CA SER A 37 6.38 -18.75 5.05
C SER A 37 5.43 -17.58 5.33
N ALA A 38 5.94 -16.35 5.40
CA ALA A 38 5.13 -15.16 5.63
C ALA A 38 4.39 -14.71 4.36
N SER A 39 3.19 -14.19 4.57
CA SER A 39 2.38 -13.55 3.52
C SER A 39 1.65 -12.35 4.09
N PHE A 40 1.33 -11.40 3.23
CA PHE A 40 0.49 -10.26 3.58
C PHE A 40 -0.89 -10.37 2.93
N LYS A 41 -1.88 -9.81 3.62
CA LYS A 41 -3.23 -9.63 3.10
C LYS A 41 -3.76 -8.28 3.57
N MET A 42 -4.06 -7.41 2.62
CA MET A 42 -4.65 -6.10 2.86
C MET A 42 -6.03 -6.03 2.22
N TRP A 43 -6.98 -5.47 2.97
CA TRP A 43 -8.34 -5.22 2.51
C TRP A 43 -8.52 -3.72 2.31
N PHE A 44 -9.08 -3.33 1.17
CA PHE A 44 -9.42 -1.96 0.87
C PHE A 44 -10.93 -1.87 0.68
N VAL A 45 -11.57 -1.05 1.51
CA VAL A 45 -13.00 -0.79 1.47
C VAL A 45 -13.19 0.64 0.98
N GLY A 46 -13.74 0.78 -0.22
CA GLY A 46 -14.05 2.07 -0.84
C GLY A 46 -15.55 2.33 -0.81
N HIS A 47 -15.94 3.53 -0.41
CA HIS A 47 -17.32 4.01 -0.50
C HIS A 47 -17.38 5.12 -1.55
N GLY A 48 -18.36 5.06 -2.43
CA GLY A 48 -18.53 6.03 -3.52
C GLY A 48 -19.97 6.15 -3.98
N PHE A 49 -20.16 6.87 -5.08
CA PHE A 49 -21.47 7.12 -5.69
C PHE A 49 -21.58 6.35 -7.00
N SER A 50 -22.73 5.72 -7.24
CA SER A 50 -23.06 5.03 -8.48
C SER A 50 -23.31 6.01 -9.64
N ASP A 51 -23.74 7.24 -9.31
CA ASP A 51 -24.13 8.28 -10.25
C ASP A 51 -23.41 9.61 -9.97
N ALA A 52 -22.96 10.28 -11.03
CA ALA A 52 -22.23 11.54 -10.93
C ALA A 52 -23.11 12.72 -10.47
N ASN A 53 -24.41 12.70 -10.76
CA ASN A 53 -25.34 13.70 -10.24
C ASN A 53 -25.54 13.52 -8.74
N LEU A 54 -25.63 12.28 -8.25
CA LEU A 54 -25.63 12.01 -6.81
C LEU A 54 -24.34 12.52 -6.15
N ALA A 55 -23.18 12.26 -6.75
CA ALA A 55 -21.90 12.77 -6.25
C ALA A 55 -21.82 14.31 -6.22
N SER A 56 -22.59 15.00 -7.07
CA SER A 56 -22.60 16.46 -7.17
C SER A 56 -23.59 17.11 -6.19
N GLN A 57 -24.49 16.34 -5.57
CA GLN A 57 -25.45 16.86 -4.59
C GLN A 57 -24.76 17.21 -3.27
N ARG A 58 -25.10 18.38 -2.72
CA ARG A 58 -24.61 18.80 -1.42
C ARG A 58 -25.25 17.91 -0.35
N ASN A 59 -24.44 17.10 0.34
CA ASN A 59 -24.81 16.15 1.40
C ASN A 59 -25.39 14.80 0.94
N ALA A 60 -25.16 14.36 -0.30
CA ALA A 60 -25.48 12.98 -0.66
C ALA A 60 -24.56 11.99 0.08
N THR A 61 -25.12 10.86 0.50
CA THR A 61 -24.37 9.74 1.08
C THR A 61 -23.92 8.77 -0.01
N PRO A 62 -22.68 8.23 0.07
CA PRO A 62 -22.24 7.18 -0.85
C PRO A 62 -23.22 6.01 -0.87
N ASP A 63 -23.67 5.61 -2.06
CA ASP A 63 -24.61 4.51 -2.29
C ASP A 63 -23.92 3.26 -2.84
N THR A 64 -22.59 3.25 -2.91
CA THR A 64 -21.81 2.13 -3.46
C THR A 64 -20.66 1.79 -2.56
N GLU A 65 -20.47 0.50 -2.31
CA GLU A 65 -19.29 -0.06 -1.66
C GLU A 65 -18.52 -0.95 -2.65
N ILE A 66 -17.19 -0.83 -2.65
CA ILE A 66 -16.28 -1.73 -3.35
C ILE A 66 -15.27 -2.26 -2.34
N ILE A 67 -15.19 -3.58 -2.24
CA ILE A 67 -14.18 -4.27 -1.43
C ILE A 67 -13.18 -4.92 -2.37
N THR A 68 -11.92 -4.53 -2.23
CA THR A 68 -10.80 -5.18 -2.91
C THR A 68 -9.82 -5.74 -1.90
N ARG A 69 -9.02 -6.70 -2.36
CA ARG A 69 -8.00 -7.36 -1.55
C ARG A 69 -6.70 -7.40 -2.32
N VAL A 70 -5.61 -7.12 -1.63
CA VAL A 70 -4.25 -7.29 -2.14
C VAL A 70 -3.53 -8.31 -1.27
N THR A 71 -2.89 -9.29 -1.89
CA THR A 71 -2.10 -10.32 -1.20
C THR A 71 -0.73 -10.45 -1.83
N GLY A 72 0.25 -10.88 -1.04
CA GLY A 72 1.57 -11.19 -1.56
C GLY A 72 2.45 -11.88 -0.51
N PRO A 73 3.77 -11.98 -0.76
CA PRO A 73 4.72 -12.59 0.17
C PRO A 73 4.90 -11.70 1.42
N ASP A 74 5.93 -11.90 2.23
CA ASP A 74 6.21 -11.00 3.37
C ASP A 74 6.10 -9.51 2.99
N VAL A 75 5.36 -8.73 3.79
CA VAL A 75 5.09 -7.31 3.52
C VAL A 75 6.35 -6.44 3.65
N GLY A 76 7.21 -6.76 4.62
CA GLY A 76 8.30 -5.87 5.03
C GLY A 76 9.51 -5.92 4.10
N TYR A 77 9.79 -7.10 3.54
CA TYR A 77 10.99 -7.38 2.77
C TYR A 77 10.65 -7.75 1.34
N LEU A 78 9.97 -8.89 1.14
CA LEU A 78 9.78 -9.45 -0.21
C LEU A 78 8.85 -8.58 -1.05
N ALA A 79 7.62 -8.34 -0.57
CA ALA A 79 6.63 -7.57 -1.32
C ALA A 79 7.10 -6.13 -1.59
N THR A 80 7.65 -5.46 -0.57
CA THR A 80 8.17 -4.09 -0.72
C THR A 80 9.32 -4.05 -1.73
N SER A 81 10.23 -5.04 -1.71
CA SER A 81 11.32 -5.11 -2.69
C SER A 81 10.81 -5.33 -4.12
N ILE A 82 9.85 -6.26 -4.30
CA ILE A 82 9.20 -6.50 -5.58
C ILE A 82 8.58 -5.19 -6.11
N ILE A 83 7.79 -4.50 -5.28
CA ILE A 83 7.13 -3.24 -5.66
C ILE A 83 8.14 -2.19 -6.09
N LEU A 84 9.19 -1.96 -5.29
CA LEU A 84 10.20 -0.95 -5.60
C LEU A 84 10.97 -1.27 -6.88
N VAL A 85 11.33 -2.53 -7.12
CA VAL A 85 12.01 -2.95 -8.35
C VAL A 85 11.11 -2.74 -9.56
N GLN A 86 9.83 -3.15 -9.51
CA GLN A 86 8.91 -2.94 -10.64
C GLN A 86 8.67 -1.44 -10.90
N CYS A 87 8.50 -0.63 -9.85
CA CYS A 87 8.40 0.82 -9.97
C CYS A 87 9.66 1.44 -10.60
N ALA A 88 10.85 0.98 -10.21
CA ALA A 88 12.11 1.48 -10.76
C ALA A 88 12.27 1.12 -12.25
N LEU A 89 11.93 -0.12 -12.64
CA LEU A 89 11.97 -0.57 -14.04
C LEU A 89 11.05 0.29 -14.91
N ILE A 90 9.79 0.48 -14.51
CA ILE A 90 8.85 1.34 -15.26
C ILE A 90 9.36 2.78 -15.33
N THR A 91 9.91 3.30 -14.22
CA THR A 91 10.44 4.67 -14.18
C THR A 91 11.62 4.84 -15.13
N LEU A 92 12.48 3.83 -15.27
CA LEU A 92 13.60 3.83 -16.22
C LEU A 92 13.11 3.74 -17.66
N GLU A 93 12.20 2.81 -17.96
CA GLU A 93 11.61 2.59 -19.29
C GLU A 93 10.85 3.83 -19.79
N ARG A 94 10.07 4.46 -18.91
CA ARG A 94 9.17 5.59 -19.24
C ARG A 94 9.68 6.93 -18.74
N ARG A 95 10.99 7.08 -18.54
CA ARG A 95 11.55 8.33 -17.99
C ARG A 95 11.19 9.56 -18.83
N GLY A 96 11.10 9.39 -20.15
CA GLY A 96 10.75 10.45 -21.10
C GLY A 96 9.31 10.96 -20.97
N ASP A 97 8.39 10.13 -20.47
CA ASP A 97 6.96 10.47 -20.32
C ASP A 97 6.70 11.29 -19.05
N LEU A 98 7.65 11.29 -18.11
CA LEU A 98 7.50 11.94 -16.82
C LEU A 98 7.89 13.43 -16.88
N PRO A 99 7.19 14.29 -16.12
CA PRO A 99 7.57 15.69 -15.96
C PRO A 99 9.04 15.86 -15.54
N LYS A 100 9.67 16.92 -16.04
CA LYS A 100 11.02 17.30 -15.62
C LYS A 100 10.96 17.98 -14.25
N GLY A 101 11.28 17.21 -13.21
CA GLY A 101 11.36 17.68 -11.83
C GLY A 101 10.03 17.57 -11.06
N GLY A 102 10.07 17.97 -9.78
CA GLY A 102 8.93 17.89 -8.87
C GLY A 102 8.87 16.60 -8.05
N ILE A 103 7.85 16.52 -7.18
CA ILE A 103 7.53 15.34 -6.37
C ILE A 103 6.23 14.75 -6.95
N LEU A 104 6.32 13.55 -7.50
CA LEU A 104 5.20 12.87 -8.12
C LEU A 104 4.69 11.76 -7.20
N THR A 105 3.38 11.67 -7.04
CA THR A 105 2.78 10.57 -6.29
C THR A 105 2.76 9.31 -7.14
N PRO A 106 2.90 8.12 -6.54
CA PRO A 106 2.87 6.85 -7.27
C PRO A 106 1.61 6.68 -8.14
N GLY A 107 0.45 7.18 -7.70
CA GLY A 107 -0.78 7.11 -8.49
C GLY A 107 -0.71 7.87 -9.81
N ILE A 108 -0.03 9.02 -9.85
CA ILE A 108 0.16 9.79 -11.08
C ILE A 108 1.19 9.10 -11.99
N VAL A 109 2.29 8.62 -11.40
CA VAL A 109 3.40 8.02 -12.16
C VAL A 109 3.01 6.66 -12.74
N PHE A 110 2.38 5.81 -11.94
CA PHE A 110 2.15 4.40 -12.27
C PHE A 110 0.71 4.06 -12.64
N GLY A 111 -0.27 4.93 -12.33
CA GLY A 111 -1.67 4.74 -12.71
C GLY A 111 -1.89 4.46 -14.21
N PRO A 112 -1.23 5.16 -15.14
CA PRO A 112 -1.36 4.90 -16.58
C PRO A 112 -0.42 3.79 -17.11
N THR A 113 0.16 2.98 -16.22
CA THR A 113 1.16 1.97 -16.57
C THR A 113 0.66 0.56 -16.27
N HIS A 114 1.39 -0.44 -16.75
CA HIS A 114 1.12 -1.85 -16.51
C HIS A 114 1.73 -2.34 -15.17
N LEU A 115 1.91 -1.45 -14.18
CA LEU A 115 2.51 -1.81 -12.90
C LEU A 115 1.75 -2.94 -12.21
N GLN A 116 0.42 -2.88 -12.21
CA GLN A 116 -0.41 -3.91 -11.58
C GLN A 116 -0.12 -5.31 -12.19
N ASP A 117 -0.06 -5.41 -13.51
CA ASP A 117 0.21 -6.68 -14.20
C ASP A 117 1.59 -7.24 -13.82
N ARG A 118 2.62 -6.38 -13.81
CA ARG A 118 3.98 -6.78 -13.38
C ARG A 118 4.01 -7.25 -11.95
N LEU A 119 3.27 -6.59 -11.05
CA LEU A 119 3.17 -7.00 -9.66
C LEU A 119 2.49 -8.37 -9.54
N GLN A 120 1.45 -8.64 -10.33
CA GLN A 120 0.78 -9.94 -10.39
C GLN A 120 1.71 -11.04 -10.88
N GLU A 121 2.47 -10.80 -11.96
CA GLU A 121 3.48 -11.73 -12.48
C GLU A 121 4.59 -12.04 -11.46
N ASN A 122 4.81 -11.14 -10.50
CA ASN A 122 5.85 -11.26 -9.46
C ASN A 122 5.27 -11.60 -8.08
N GLY A 123 4.05 -12.15 -8.02
CA GLY A 123 3.50 -12.75 -6.79
C GLY A 123 2.73 -11.80 -5.88
N VAL A 124 2.30 -10.62 -6.38
CA VAL A 124 1.37 -9.72 -5.68
C VAL A 124 0.02 -9.73 -6.39
N SER A 125 -0.99 -10.34 -5.79
CA SER A 125 -2.32 -10.51 -6.38
C SER A 125 -3.28 -9.39 -5.96
N PHE A 126 -4.20 -9.05 -6.87
CA PHE A 126 -5.24 -8.06 -6.68
C PHE A 126 -6.59 -8.70 -7.00
N ASP A 127 -7.49 -8.71 -6.02
CA ASP A 127 -8.81 -9.32 -6.15
C ASP A 127 -9.91 -8.27 -5.94
N LEU A 128 -10.90 -8.24 -6.83
CA LEU A 128 -12.19 -7.60 -6.56
C LEU A 128 -13.06 -8.58 -5.79
N ILE A 129 -13.35 -8.29 -4.53
CA ILE A 129 -14.11 -9.19 -3.66
C ILE A 129 -15.61 -8.95 -3.82
N SER A 130 -16.02 -7.69 -3.80
CA SER A 130 -17.41 -7.31 -3.99
C SER A 130 -17.54 -5.89 -4.52
N LYS A 131 -18.64 -5.66 -5.22
CA LYS A 131 -19.17 -4.35 -5.54
C LYS A 131 -20.66 -4.38 -5.26
N THR A 132 -21.09 -3.58 -4.29
CA THR A 132 -22.46 -3.61 -3.77
C THR A 132 -23.06 -2.22 -3.83
N GLN A 133 -24.30 -2.12 -4.32
CA GLN A 133 -25.08 -0.90 -4.17
C GLN A 133 -25.75 -0.92 -2.79
N LEU A 134 -25.44 0.08 -1.98
CA LEU A 134 -25.98 0.28 -0.65
C LEU A 134 -27.37 0.88 -0.80
N TYR A 135 -28.40 0.06 -0.57
CA TYR A 135 -29.76 0.57 -0.45
C TYR A 135 -29.84 1.39 0.84
N THR A 136 -29.93 2.72 0.69
CA THR A 136 -30.18 3.66 1.79
C THR A 136 -31.59 4.20 1.68
#